data_AF-A0A183H818-F1
#
_entry.id   AF-A0A183H818-F1
#
_cell.length_a   1.000
_cell.length_b   1.000
_cell.length_c   1.000
_cell.angle_alpha   90.00
_cell.angle_beta   90.00
_cell.angle_gamma   90.00
#
_symmetry.space_group_name_H-M   'P 1'
#
loop_
_entity.id
_entity.type
_entity.pdbx_description
1 polymer ?
#
loop_
_entity_poly.entity_id
_entity_poly.type
_entity_poly.pdbx_seq_one_letter_code
_entity_poly.pdbx_strand_id
1 'polypeptide(L)'
;MATYYLSVITTALLHFTKPFHGFDVPCTQKLIGGKCLFDEDCYGMNSVCREQRCTCPTNFEEFDIDGQTTVCRLAPNKIGDSCQRDCKPPLLCRDGKCECWGGSIINGECVVPCPSGQQLYGVECQRVAHWGQSCEKDNQCVDVFNACITGICQCAPGTTRDVIKQRCFALCPDGSQPQQACRRLFINDIDMLENAASTDSCPLGYRCVAYGSPYVGHCCKLKCPYGEADLMQSCDMGVSEKHRCRPLTHHCYTVSEPGWKTSLCCPKPCRDPTPLYVNNQCLSIGHREDPCQLHQQCEGGVAMNCVMGLCQCKDGFHPSNDGRFPTCEKSCGINEVAVMDKCMRRVQLGERCVTSKQCPNFSECRFGTCQCLCGYKQDSLIGSRCTNPDDPFSLNAILTGVEQVFGGKTRNP
;
A
#
# COMPACT_ATOMS: atom_id res chain seq x y z
N MET A 1 -50.22 -13.51 -51.85
CA MET A 1 -49.08 -14.04 -52.62
C MET A 1 -47.99 -13.00 -52.53
N ALA A 2 -46.98 -13.21 -51.67
CA ALA A 2 -45.66 -13.74 -52.06
C ALA A 2 -44.95 -12.75 -53.02
N THR A 3 -43.77 -12.19 -52.79
CA THR A 3 -42.57 -12.60 -52.02
C THR A 3 -41.57 -11.43 -52.14
N TYR A 4 -40.98 -10.93 -51.03
CA TYR A 4 -39.58 -11.11 -50.60
C TYR A 4 -38.45 -10.55 -51.50
N TYR A 5 -37.52 -9.86 -50.83
CA TYR A 5 -36.20 -9.35 -51.23
C TYR A 5 -36.12 -7.96 -51.90
N LEU A 6 -35.97 -6.91 -51.08
CA LEU A 6 -34.73 -6.13 -51.12
C LEU A 6 -34.45 -5.59 -49.72
N SER A 7 -33.42 -6.16 -49.11
CA SER A 7 -32.96 -5.97 -47.76
C SER A 7 -31.87 -4.91 -47.71
N VAL A 8 -31.94 -4.07 -46.67
CA VAL A 8 -30.79 -3.49 -45.95
C VAL A 8 -30.00 -2.42 -46.73
N ILE A 9 -30.21 -1.16 -46.37
CA ILE A 9 -29.23 -0.06 -46.20
C ILE A 9 -30.09 1.22 -46.14
N THR A 10 -30.39 1.72 -44.94
CA THR A 10 -30.63 3.16 -44.61
C THR A 10 -31.24 3.35 -43.21
N THR A 11 -30.81 2.60 -42.20
CA THR A 11 -31.16 2.90 -40.79
C THR A 11 -30.02 2.51 -39.85
N ALA A 12 -28.83 3.06 -40.08
CA ALA A 12 -27.73 2.97 -39.12
C ALA A 12 -26.80 4.17 -39.32
N LEU A 13 -27.00 5.24 -38.55
CA LEU A 13 -25.99 6.25 -38.14
C LEU A 13 -26.68 7.40 -37.38
N LEU A 14 -27.34 7.07 -36.28
CA LEU A 14 -27.46 7.99 -35.14
C LEU A 14 -26.89 7.24 -33.95
N HIS A 15 -25.55 7.10 -33.96
CA HIS A 15 -24.83 6.77 -32.75
C HIS A 15 -25.12 7.86 -31.73
N PHE A 16 -25.92 7.52 -30.73
CA PHE A 16 -25.85 8.15 -29.42
C PHE A 16 -24.41 8.00 -28.92
N THR A 17 -23.56 8.99 -29.23
CA THR A 17 -22.41 9.29 -28.41
C THR A 17 -22.97 9.81 -27.09
N LYS A 18 -23.26 8.91 -26.15
CA LYS A 18 -23.29 9.30 -24.75
C LYS A 18 -21.93 9.92 -24.48
N PRO A 19 -21.83 11.18 -24.02
CA PRO A 19 -20.58 11.60 -23.42
C PRO A 19 -20.33 10.62 -22.28
N PHE A 20 -19.23 9.86 -22.37
CA PHE A 20 -18.59 9.37 -21.17
C PHE A 20 -18.26 10.65 -20.39
N HIS A 21 -19.11 11.03 -19.44
CA HIS A 21 -18.62 11.80 -18.31
C HIS A 21 -17.59 10.87 -17.65
N GLY A 22 -16.32 11.10 -17.99
CA GLY A 22 -15.26 10.73 -17.07
C GLY A 22 -15.69 11.26 -15.71
N PHE A 23 -15.67 10.37 -14.72
CA PHE A 23 -15.90 10.74 -13.35
C PHE A 23 -14.81 11.75 -13.02
N ASP A 24 -15.15 13.03 -13.11
CA ASP A 24 -14.28 14.11 -12.69
C ASP A 24 -14.33 14.04 -11.17
N VAL A 25 -13.41 13.29 -10.57
CA VAL A 25 -13.27 13.22 -9.12
C VAL A 25 -12.70 14.60 -8.77
N PRO A 26 -13.53 15.52 -8.24
CA PRO A 26 -12.98 16.83 -7.94
C PRO A 26 -11.92 16.62 -6.85
N CYS A 27 -10.94 17.52 -6.78
CA CYS A 27 -10.05 17.64 -5.63
C CYS A 27 -10.83 18.07 -4.36
N THR A 28 -12.03 17.55 -4.11
CA THR A 28 -12.65 17.59 -2.80
C THR A 28 -12.00 16.50 -1.96
N GLN A 29 -10.71 16.66 -1.66
CA GLN A 29 -10.14 15.99 -0.52
C GLN A 29 -10.77 16.64 0.71
N LYS A 30 -11.83 16.01 1.21
CA LYS A 30 -12.63 16.50 2.31
C LYS A 30 -11.90 16.18 3.59
N LEU A 31 -11.72 17.19 4.43
CA LEU A 31 -11.18 17.01 5.76
C LEU A 31 -12.06 16.03 6.55
N ILE A 32 -11.47 15.44 7.59
CA ILE A 32 -12.21 14.68 8.59
C ILE A 32 -13.44 15.49 9.04
N GLY A 33 -14.60 14.85 9.05
CA GLY A 33 -15.90 15.50 9.25
C GLY A 33 -16.68 15.81 7.97
N GLY A 34 -16.03 15.85 6.81
CA GLY A 34 -16.66 16.15 5.52
C GLY A 34 -17.50 15.00 4.97
N LYS A 35 -18.53 15.32 4.17
CA LYS A 35 -19.42 14.31 3.56
C LYS A 35 -18.76 13.58 2.40
N CYS A 36 -18.55 12.28 2.47
CA CYS A 36 -17.91 11.48 1.41
C CYS A 36 -18.87 10.42 0.84
N LEU A 37 -18.51 9.87 -0.31
CA LEU A 37 -19.13 8.71 -0.93
C LEU A 37 -18.15 7.54 -1.04
N PHE A 38 -16.86 7.84 -1.22
CA PHE A 38 -15.77 6.87 -1.32
C PHE A 38 -14.58 7.29 -0.44
N ASP A 39 -13.71 6.35 -0.08
CA ASP A 39 -12.53 6.61 0.77
C ASP A 39 -11.59 7.64 0.16
N GLU A 40 -11.47 7.65 -1.18
CA GLU A 40 -10.63 8.58 -1.94
C GLU A 40 -11.13 10.04 -1.90
N ASP A 41 -12.37 10.27 -1.43
CA ASP A 41 -12.89 11.61 -1.16
C ASP A 41 -12.28 12.23 0.10
N CYS A 42 -11.61 11.46 0.95
CA CYS A 42 -11.10 11.92 2.24
C CYS A 42 -9.64 12.38 2.16
N TYR A 43 -9.33 13.50 2.81
CA TYR A 43 -7.99 14.06 2.88
C TYR A 43 -7.19 13.45 4.03
N GLY A 44 -5.95 13.05 3.74
CA GLY A 44 -4.96 12.68 4.75
C GLY A 44 -4.75 11.17 4.89
N MET A 45 -3.60 10.80 5.46
CA MET A 45 -3.25 9.41 5.74
C MET A 45 -4.20 8.81 6.77
N ASN A 46 -4.62 7.56 6.57
CA ASN A 46 -5.52 6.82 7.45
C ASN A 46 -6.91 7.47 7.62
N SER A 47 -7.44 8.15 6.60
CA SER A 47 -8.81 8.66 6.57
C SER A 47 -9.70 7.77 5.71
N VAL A 48 -10.92 7.45 6.18
CA VAL A 48 -11.87 6.57 5.49
C VAL A 48 -13.26 7.17 5.46
N CYS A 49 -14.04 6.82 4.44
CA CYS A 49 -15.42 7.18 4.29
C CYS A 49 -16.35 6.16 4.96
N ARG A 50 -16.83 6.50 6.15
CA ARG A 50 -17.78 5.67 6.90
C ARG A 50 -19.07 6.45 7.12
N GLU A 51 -20.21 5.82 6.84
CA GLU A 51 -21.54 6.45 7.02
C GLU A 51 -21.66 7.80 6.29
N GLN A 52 -21.09 7.88 5.08
CA GLN A 52 -21.04 9.09 4.24
C GLN A 52 -20.25 10.26 4.86
N ARG A 53 -19.34 9.98 5.79
CA ARG A 53 -18.49 10.98 6.44
C ARG A 53 -17.03 10.53 6.52
N CYS A 54 -16.10 11.43 6.23
CA CYS A 54 -14.68 11.20 6.41
C CYS A 54 -14.37 11.11 7.91
N THR A 55 -13.83 9.98 8.34
CA THR A 55 -13.53 9.65 9.74
C THR A 55 -12.19 8.90 9.82
N CYS A 56 -11.68 8.76 11.04
CA CYS A 56 -10.60 7.83 11.31
C CYS A 56 -11.12 6.39 11.48
N PRO A 57 -10.34 5.39 11.06
CA PRO A 57 -10.69 3.99 11.25
C PRO A 57 -10.41 3.52 12.69
N THR A 58 -10.83 2.29 13.00
CA THR A 58 -10.66 1.72 14.34
C THR A 58 -9.17 1.61 14.71
N ASN A 59 -8.81 2.01 15.93
CA ASN A 59 -7.45 2.19 16.46
C ASN A 59 -6.73 3.50 16.07
N PHE A 60 -7.39 4.40 15.33
CA PHE A 60 -6.93 5.76 15.10
C PHE A 60 -7.87 6.72 15.82
N GLU A 61 -7.33 7.83 16.31
CA GLU A 61 -8.13 8.93 16.83
C GLU A 61 -8.12 10.09 15.84
N GLU A 62 -9.25 10.79 15.76
CA GLU A 62 -9.29 12.10 15.11
C GLU A 62 -8.55 13.11 15.99
N PHE A 63 -7.44 13.64 15.50
CA PHE A 63 -6.58 14.57 16.22
C PHE A 63 -6.55 15.92 15.53
N ASP A 64 -6.90 16.98 16.27
CA ASP A 64 -6.80 18.34 15.78
C ASP A 64 -5.37 18.84 15.96
N ILE A 65 -4.71 19.11 14.84
CA ILE A 65 -3.39 19.75 14.85
C ILE A 65 -3.56 21.23 15.18
N ASP A 66 -4.62 21.84 14.65
CA ASP A 66 -5.02 23.22 14.86
C ASP A 66 -6.55 23.35 14.77
N GLY A 67 -7.08 24.57 14.95
CA GLY A 67 -8.53 24.82 14.95
C GLY A 67 -9.24 24.61 13.60
N GLN A 68 -8.52 24.25 12.52
CA GLN A 68 -9.08 24.03 11.19
C GLN A 68 -8.71 22.66 10.60
N THR A 69 -7.74 21.95 11.18
CA THR A 69 -7.14 20.75 10.59
C THR A 69 -7.20 19.57 11.56
N THR A 70 -8.03 18.60 11.20
CA THR A 70 -8.14 17.31 11.88
C THR A 70 -7.49 16.21 11.02
N VAL A 71 -6.66 15.37 11.63
CA VAL A 71 -5.98 14.24 10.98
C VAL A 71 -6.21 12.93 11.74
N CYS A 72 -5.95 11.80 11.08
CA CYS A 72 -5.95 10.50 11.73
C CYS A 72 -4.54 10.12 12.19
N ARG A 73 -4.40 9.92 13.51
CA ARG A 73 -3.18 9.37 14.11
C ARG A 73 -3.50 8.13 14.92
N LEU A 74 -2.49 7.32 15.19
CA LEU A 74 -2.66 6.14 16.05
C LEU A 74 -3.24 6.55 17.40
N ALA A 75 -4.34 5.91 17.78
CA ALA A 75 -4.94 6.11 19.08
C ALA A 75 -3.99 5.59 20.17
N PRO A 76 -3.85 6.29 21.31
CA PRO A 76 -2.96 5.85 22.37
C PRO A 76 -3.44 4.52 22.97
N ASN A 77 -2.50 3.68 23.41
CA ASN A 77 -2.79 2.29 23.77
C ASN A 77 -2.46 1.92 25.22
N LYS A 78 -1.98 2.86 26.03
CA LYS A 78 -1.72 2.64 27.46
C LYS A 78 -2.65 3.48 28.31
N ILE A 79 -2.94 2.95 29.51
CA ILE A 79 -3.68 3.68 30.53
C ILE A 79 -2.88 4.92 30.93
N GLY A 80 -3.55 6.08 30.91
CA GLY A 80 -2.96 7.38 31.25
C GLY A 80 -2.26 8.10 30.09
N ASP A 81 -2.15 7.48 28.91
CA ASP A 81 -1.65 8.17 27.72
C ASP A 81 -2.57 9.34 27.35
N SER A 82 -1.99 10.41 26.82
CA SER A 82 -2.75 11.60 26.40
C SER A 82 -3.49 11.32 25.09
N CYS A 83 -4.81 11.53 25.11
CA CYS A 83 -5.71 11.37 23.98
C CYS A 83 -6.50 12.67 23.78
N GLN A 84 -7.03 12.87 22.57
CA GLN A 84 -7.93 13.98 22.29
C GLN A 84 -9.38 13.51 22.11
N ARG A 85 -9.58 12.42 21.36
CA ARG A 85 -10.91 11.87 21.08
C ARG A 85 -11.03 10.40 21.41
N ASP A 86 -10.06 9.58 20.99
CA ASP A 86 -10.18 8.12 21.07
C ASP A 86 -8.91 7.48 21.62
N CYS A 87 -9.08 6.30 22.21
CA CYS A 87 -8.00 5.42 22.64
C CYS A 87 -8.14 4.06 21.96
N LYS A 88 -7.06 3.30 21.91
CA LYS A 88 -7.12 1.92 21.42
C LYS A 88 -8.04 1.10 22.33
N PRO A 89 -9.07 0.40 21.79
CA PRO A 89 -9.94 -0.45 22.59
C PRO A 89 -9.13 -1.46 23.44
N PRO A 90 -9.56 -1.75 24.68
CA PRO A 90 -10.84 -1.38 25.30
C PRO A 90 -10.82 -0.05 26.06
N LEU A 91 -9.80 0.79 25.88
CA LEU A 91 -9.68 2.07 26.58
C LEU A 91 -10.61 3.12 25.99
N LEU A 92 -11.05 4.05 26.83
CA LEU A 92 -11.86 5.21 26.46
C LEU A 92 -11.10 6.50 26.80
N CYS A 93 -11.21 7.51 25.93
CA CYS A 93 -10.60 8.82 26.20
C CYS A 93 -11.51 9.63 27.14
N ARG A 94 -11.00 9.95 28.33
CA ARG A 94 -11.70 10.80 29.30
C ARG A 94 -10.74 11.83 29.87
N ASP A 95 -11.18 13.09 29.91
CA ASP A 95 -10.37 14.23 30.41
C ASP A 95 -8.98 14.31 29.76
N GLY A 96 -8.91 13.99 28.46
CA GLY A 96 -7.68 13.98 27.68
C GLY A 96 -6.72 12.83 28.00
N LYS A 97 -7.16 11.80 28.73
CA LYS A 97 -6.37 10.62 29.07
C LYS A 97 -7.11 9.31 28.78
N CYS A 98 -6.36 8.28 28.38
CA CYS A 98 -6.92 6.96 28.18
C CYS A 98 -7.19 6.28 29.52
N GLU A 99 -8.45 5.93 29.76
CA GLU A 99 -8.90 5.27 30.97
C GLU A 99 -9.55 3.92 30.67
N CYS A 100 -9.45 3.01 31.63
CA CYS A 100 -10.13 1.72 31.58
C CYS A 100 -11.58 1.92 32.03
N TRP A 101 -12.53 1.72 31.11
CA TRP A 101 -13.95 1.86 31.39
C TRP A 101 -14.66 0.51 31.28
N GLY A 102 -15.51 0.17 32.25
CA GLY A 102 -16.23 -1.10 32.27
C GLY A 102 -15.35 -2.34 32.51
N GLY A 103 -14.06 -2.17 32.83
CA GLY A 103 -13.11 -3.24 33.11
C GLY A 103 -12.36 -3.04 34.43
N SER A 104 -11.50 -4.00 34.75
CA SER A 104 -10.56 -3.96 35.88
C SER A 104 -9.14 -3.82 35.38
N ILE A 105 -8.30 -3.09 36.11
CA ILE A 105 -6.88 -2.93 35.78
C ILE A 105 -6.10 -4.09 36.40
N ILE A 106 -5.52 -4.94 35.55
CA ILE A 106 -4.70 -6.08 35.96
C ILE A 106 -3.32 -5.93 35.31
N ASN A 107 -2.26 -5.85 36.13
CA ASN A 107 -0.88 -5.67 35.65
C ASN A 107 -0.66 -4.44 34.72
N GLY A 108 -1.44 -3.38 34.90
CA GLY A 108 -1.36 -2.18 34.06
C GLY A 108 -2.10 -2.27 32.73
N GLU A 109 -2.80 -3.37 32.47
CA GLU A 109 -3.67 -3.54 31.31
C GLU A 109 -5.15 -3.48 31.71
N CYS A 110 -5.98 -2.92 30.84
CA CYS A 110 -7.43 -2.87 31.04
C CYS A 110 -8.06 -4.20 30.60
N VAL A 111 -8.64 -4.92 31.54
CA VAL A 111 -9.30 -6.21 31.31
C VAL A 111 -10.79 -6.06 31.55
N VAL A 112 -11.60 -6.18 30.51
CA VAL A 112 -13.07 -6.16 30.63
C VAL A 112 -13.58 -7.60 30.77
N PRO A 113 -14.16 -7.97 31.93
CA PRO A 113 -14.72 -9.30 32.11
C PRO A 113 -16.05 -9.43 31.36
N CYS A 114 -16.12 -10.36 30.41
CA CYS A 114 -17.38 -10.69 29.73
C CYS A 114 -18.14 -11.79 30.48
N PRO A 115 -19.49 -11.79 30.41
CA PRO A 115 -20.32 -12.88 30.93
C PRO A 115 -19.90 -14.24 30.35
N SER A 116 -20.19 -15.32 31.08
CA SER A 116 -19.90 -16.69 30.62
C SER A 116 -20.51 -16.95 29.23
N GLY A 117 -19.69 -17.43 28.30
CA GLY A 117 -20.09 -17.63 26.91
C GLY A 117 -20.04 -16.38 26.04
N GLN A 118 -19.36 -15.32 26.49
CA GLN A 118 -19.04 -14.14 25.69
C GLN A 118 -17.56 -13.78 25.75
N GLN A 119 -17.07 -13.07 24.73
CA GLN A 119 -15.70 -12.54 24.66
C GLN A 119 -15.73 -11.09 24.15
N LEU A 120 -14.78 -10.28 24.61
CA LEU A 120 -14.70 -8.86 24.29
C LEU A 120 -14.22 -8.66 22.84
N TYR A 121 -14.97 -7.87 22.07
CA TYR A 121 -14.62 -7.42 20.72
C TYR A 121 -14.79 -5.91 20.63
N GLY A 122 -13.70 -5.17 20.41
CA GLY A 122 -13.70 -3.71 20.56
C GLY A 122 -13.99 -3.32 22.01
N VAL A 123 -15.19 -2.79 22.26
CA VAL A 123 -15.69 -2.41 23.60
C VAL A 123 -16.92 -3.20 24.04
N GLU A 124 -17.36 -4.18 23.25
CA GLU A 124 -18.59 -4.96 23.54
C GLU A 124 -18.32 -6.45 23.71
N CYS A 125 -19.03 -7.08 24.63
CA CYS A 125 -19.00 -8.53 24.81
C CYS A 125 -19.93 -9.21 23.79
N GLN A 126 -19.39 -10.10 22.97
CA GLN A 126 -20.12 -10.83 21.95
C GLN A 126 -20.19 -12.32 22.30
N ARG A 127 -21.29 -12.98 21.89
CA ARG A 127 -21.50 -14.43 22.12
C ARG A 127 -20.41 -15.25 21.45
N VAL A 128 -19.91 -16.25 22.17
CA VAL A 128 -18.95 -17.23 21.69
C VAL A 128 -19.50 -18.65 21.78
N ALA A 129 -19.00 -19.52 20.92
CA ALA A 129 -19.39 -20.92 20.77
C ALA A 129 -18.14 -21.76 20.47
N HIS A 130 -18.07 -22.93 21.10
CA HIS A 130 -17.07 -23.96 20.88
C HIS A 130 -17.59 -25.04 19.94
N TRP A 131 -16.73 -25.99 19.55
CA TRP A 131 -17.06 -27.12 18.70
C TRP A 131 -18.35 -27.82 19.16
N GLY A 132 -19.24 -28.10 18.22
CA GLY A 132 -20.52 -28.77 18.47
C GLY A 132 -21.57 -27.88 19.13
N GLN A 133 -21.25 -26.64 19.51
CA GLN A 133 -22.22 -25.69 20.06
C GLN A 133 -22.93 -24.90 18.94
N SER A 134 -24.12 -24.40 19.26
CA SER A 134 -24.94 -23.60 18.35
C SER A 134 -24.28 -22.25 18.04
N CYS A 135 -24.34 -21.83 16.80
CA CYS A 135 -23.87 -20.54 16.33
C CYS A 135 -24.81 -19.96 15.25
N GLU A 136 -24.74 -18.65 15.06
CA GLU A 136 -25.46 -17.91 14.01
C GLU A 136 -24.49 -17.31 12.99
N LYS A 137 -23.28 -16.97 13.44
CA LYS A 137 -22.24 -16.34 12.62
C LYS A 137 -20.90 -16.99 12.92
N ASP A 138 -20.05 -17.04 11.91
CA ASP A 138 -18.70 -17.62 12.00
C ASP A 138 -17.85 -16.97 13.10
N ASN A 139 -18.00 -15.67 13.33
CA ASN A 139 -17.25 -14.95 14.36
C ASN A 139 -17.56 -15.38 15.80
N GLN A 140 -18.65 -16.13 16.02
CA GLN A 140 -19.00 -16.72 17.31
C GLN A 140 -18.19 -17.98 17.58
N CYS A 141 -17.71 -18.70 16.55
CA CYS A 141 -16.89 -19.90 16.75
C CYS A 141 -15.46 -19.52 17.15
N VAL A 142 -15.12 -19.73 18.43
CA VAL A 142 -13.81 -19.30 18.99
C VAL A 142 -12.73 -20.38 18.93
N ASP A 143 -13.12 -21.63 18.75
CA ASP A 143 -12.20 -22.73 18.59
C ASP A 143 -11.43 -22.62 17.26
N VAL A 144 -10.17 -23.05 17.30
CA VAL A 144 -9.25 -22.96 16.16
C VAL A 144 -9.78 -23.77 14.98
N PHE A 145 -9.87 -23.12 13.82
CA PHE A 145 -10.44 -23.66 12.60
C PHE A 145 -11.88 -24.15 12.74
N ASN A 146 -12.68 -23.58 13.63
CA ASN A 146 -14.11 -23.87 13.61
C ASN A 146 -14.88 -22.79 12.86
N ALA A 147 -15.83 -23.19 12.02
CA ALA A 147 -16.79 -22.35 11.34
C ALA A 147 -18.23 -22.68 11.72
N CYS A 148 -19.11 -21.70 11.55
CA CYS A 148 -20.53 -21.89 11.78
C CYS A 148 -21.18 -22.59 10.60
N ILE A 149 -21.09 -23.91 10.59
CA ILE A 149 -21.60 -24.75 9.51
C ILE A 149 -22.93 -25.31 9.96
N THR A 150 -24.00 -24.97 9.23
CA THR A 150 -25.36 -25.44 9.53
C THR A 150 -25.83 -25.11 10.95
N GLY A 151 -25.43 -23.94 11.46
CA GLY A 151 -25.79 -23.46 12.80
C GLY A 151 -25.02 -24.11 13.95
N ILE A 152 -23.96 -24.86 13.66
CA ILE A 152 -23.11 -25.54 14.65
C ILE A 152 -21.64 -25.24 14.33
N CYS A 153 -20.83 -24.95 15.36
CA CYS A 153 -19.39 -24.79 15.17
C CYS A 153 -18.72 -26.13 14.84
N GLN A 154 -18.15 -26.25 13.64
CA GLN A 154 -17.50 -27.47 13.12
C GLN A 154 -16.18 -27.11 12.43
N CYS A 155 -15.32 -28.08 12.09
CA CYS A 155 -14.08 -27.78 11.37
C CYS A 155 -14.36 -27.03 10.05
N ALA A 156 -13.70 -25.89 9.88
CA ALA A 156 -13.78 -25.04 8.71
C ALA A 156 -13.29 -25.81 7.47
N PRO A 157 -13.84 -25.52 6.28
CA PRO A 157 -13.40 -26.15 5.04
C PRO A 157 -11.89 -26.05 4.82
N GLY A 158 -11.23 -27.16 4.46
CA GLY A 158 -9.77 -27.22 4.29
C GLY A 158 -9.00 -27.57 5.57
N THR A 159 -9.69 -27.85 6.67
CA THR A 159 -9.09 -28.32 7.92
C THR A 159 -9.60 -29.71 8.31
N THR A 160 -8.81 -30.45 9.09
CA THR A 160 -9.11 -31.84 9.47
C THR A 160 -9.31 -31.93 10.97
N ARG A 161 -10.26 -32.75 11.44
CA ARG A 161 -10.43 -33.03 12.86
C ARG A 161 -9.39 -34.03 13.34
N ASP A 162 -8.53 -33.62 14.26
CA ASP A 162 -7.77 -34.56 15.09
C ASP A 162 -8.71 -35.10 16.18
N VAL A 163 -9.15 -36.34 16.00
CA VAL A 163 -10.12 -36.99 16.89
C VAL A 163 -9.52 -37.28 18.27
N ILE A 164 -8.19 -37.49 18.34
CA ILE A 164 -7.49 -37.78 19.59
C ILE A 164 -7.32 -36.50 20.40
N LYS A 165 -6.91 -35.41 19.74
CA LYS A 165 -6.70 -34.11 20.39
C LYS A 165 -7.97 -33.25 20.49
N GLN A 166 -9.09 -33.76 19.97
CA GLN A 166 -10.38 -33.07 19.95
C GLN A 166 -10.29 -31.63 19.41
N ARG A 167 -9.48 -31.43 18.37
CA ARG A 167 -9.27 -30.10 17.75
C ARG A 167 -9.16 -30.22 16.25
N CYS A 168 -9.61 -29.19 15.54
CA CYS A 168 -9.34 -29.08 14.12
C CYS A 168 -7.88 -28.67 13.91
N PHE A 169 -7.26 -29.11 12.83
CA PHE A 169 -5.89 -28.75 12.48
C PHE A 169 -5.73 -28.59 10.96
N ALA A 170 -4.74 -27.79 10.59
CA ALA A 170 -4.22 -27.67 9.24
C ALA A 170 -2.71 -27.46 9.32
N LEU A 171 -1.98 -27.93 8.31
CA LEU A 171 -0.55 -27.65 8.15
C LEU A 171 -0.35 -26.28 7.50
N CYS A 172 0.84 -25.70 7.69
CA CYS A 172 1.25 -24.54 6.92
C CYS A 172 1.38 -24.89 5.43
N PRO A 173 1.27 -23.91 4.51
CA PRO A 173 1.38 -24.15 3.08
C PRO A 173 2.70 -24.80 2.64
N ASP A 174 3.77 -24.61 3.41
CA ASP A 174 5.08 -25.24 3.20
C ASP A 174 5.24 -26.59 3.90
N GLY A 175 4.16 -27.13 4.49
CA GLY A 175 4.12 -28.38 5.24
C GLY A 175 4.61 -28.27 6.69
N SER A 176 5.03 -27.09 7.16
CA SER A 176 5.50 -26.93 8.55
C SER A 176 4.36 -27.02 9.56
N GLN A 177 4.72 -27.29 10.82
CA GLN A 177 3.75 -27.22 11.91
C GLN A 177 3.43 -25.75 12.25
N PRO A 178 2.16 -25.43 12.51
CA PRO A 178 1.76 -24.11 12.98
C PRO A 178 2.22 -23.84 14.41
N GLN A 179 2.52 -22.58 14.73
CA GLN A 179 2.93 -22.19 16.08
C GLN A 179 1.74 -22.07 17.04
N GLN A 180 0.77 -21.22 16.70
CA GLN A 180 -0.42 -20.97 17.50
C GLN A 180 -1.62 -20.64 16.62
N ALA A 181 -2.81 -20.68 17.20
CA ALA A 181 -4.01 -20.17 16.57
C ALA A 181 -3.89 -18.68 16.30
N CYS A 182 -4.55 -18.21 15.25
CA CYS A 182 -4.64 -16.79 14.98
C CYS A 182 -5.99 -16.42 14.42
N ARG A 183 -6.24 -15.12 14.39
CA ARG A 183 -7.39 -14.54 13.71
C ARG A 183 -6.89 -13.42 12.81
N ARG A 184 -7.38 -13.37 11.57
CA ARG A 184 -7.22 -12.17 10.74
C ARG A 184 -8.08 -11.07 11.33
N LEU A 185 -7.45 -9.92 11.57
CA LEU A 185 -8.09 -8.78 12.21
C LEU A 185 -8.86 -7.93 11.18
N PHE A 186 -8.45 -7.98 9.91
CA PHE A 186 -9.04 -7.21 8.82
C PHE A 186 -9.33 -8.12 7.63
N ILE A 187 -10.49 -7.96 6.99
CA ILE A 187 -10.86 -8.67 5.77
C ILE A 187 -11.58 -7.72 4.82
N ASN A 188 -11.19 -7.77 3.54
CA ASN A 188 -11.79 -7.04 2.41
C ASN A 188 -11.78 -5.52 2.54
N ASP A 189 -10.98 -5.00 3.46
CA ASP A 189 -10.69 -3.58 3.59
C ASP A 189 -9.26 -3.37 3.06
N ILE A 190 -9.17 -3.03 1.78
CA ILE A 190 -7.92 -2.84 1.04
C ILE A 190 -7.10 -1.72 1.71
N ASP A 191 -7.77 -0.73 2.31
CA ASP A 191 -7.17 0.44 2.92
C ASP A 191 -6.64 0.15 4.35
N MET A 192 -7.30 -0.74 5.10
CA MET A 192 -6.77 -1.29 6.36
C MET A 192 -5.54 -2.18 6.16
N LEU A 193 -5.39 -2.76 4.98
CA LEU A 193 -4.28 -3.65 4.64
C LEU A 193 -2.95 -2.96 4.46
N GLU A 194 -2.98 -1.70 4.05
CA GLU A 194 -1.77 -0.89 3.86
C GLU A 194 -1.28 -0.22 5.15
N ASN A 195 -2.14 -0.11 6.16
CA ASN A 195 -1.92 0.75 7.33
C ASN A 195 -1.95 0.03 8.70
N ALA A 196 -2.32 -1.26 8.74
CA ALA A 196 -2.32 -2.05 9.98
C ALA A 196 -0.92 -2.54 10.36
N ALA A 197 -0.48 -2.24 11.60
CA ALA A 197 0.79 -2.73 12.16
C ALA A 197 0.87 -4.27 12.24
N SER A 198 -0.29 -4.94 12.37
CA SER A 198 -0.45 -6.36 12.06
C SER A 198 -1.85 -6.57 11.49
N THR A 199 -1.95 -7.39 10.44
CA THR A 199 -3.23 -7.73 9.81
C THR A 199 -3.89 -8.95 10.44
N ASP A 200 -3.21 -9.55 11.42
CA ASP A 200 -3.63 -10.73 12.16
C ASP A 200 -3.07 -10.75 13.59
N SER A 201 -3.48 -11.74 14.37
CA SER A 201 -3.04 -11.93 15.76
C SER A 201 -1.75 -12.77 15.91
N CYS A 202 -0.93 -12.90 14.85
CA CYS A 202 0.31 -13.66 14.92
C CYS A 202 1.48 -12.84 15.48
N PRO A 203 2.47 -13.51 16.11
CA PRO A 203 3.69 -12.85 16.52
C PRO A 203 4.51 -12.41 15.29
N LEU A 204 5.43 -11.46 15.49
CA LEU A 204 6.34 -11.00 14.45
C LEU A 204 7.09 -12.18 13.79
N GLY A 205 7.20 -12.15 12.47
CA GLY A 205 7.80 -13.24 11.69
C GLY A 205 6.84 -14.38 11.37
N TYR A 206 5.57 -14.27 11.76
CA TYR A 206 4.53 -15.23 11.43
C TYR A 206 3.36 -14.53 10.74
N ARG A 207 2.55 -15.32 10.05
CA ARG A 207 1.32 -14.88 9.40
C ARG A 207 0.16 -15.80 9.69
N CYS A 208 -1.04 -15.25 9.67
CA CYS A 208 -2.25 -16.01 9.84
C CYS A 208 -2.72 -16.62 8.52
N VAL A 209 -2.52 -17.94 8.40
CA VAL A 209 -3.06 -18.74 7.31
C VAL A 209 -4.43 -19.26 7.74
N ALA A 210 -5.48 -18.75 7.11
CA ALA A 210 -6.86 -19.15 7.32
C ALA A 210 -7.43 -19.77 6.03
N TYR A 211 -8.25 -20.80 6.17
CA TYR A 211 -8.91 -21.49 5.07
C TYR A 211 -10.42 -21.21 5.18
N GLY A 212 -10.89 -20.16 4.50
CA GLY A 212 -12.29 -19.76 4.53
C GLY A 212 -12.69 -18.89 5.73
N SER A 213 -13.99 -18.88 6.00
CA SER A 213 -14.62 -18.17 7.13
C SER A 213 -14.95 -19.17 8.25
N PRO A 214 -14.78 -18.82 9.54
CA PRO A 214 -14.22 -17.57 10.05
C PRO A 214 -12.75 -17.49 9.74
N TYR A 215 -12.25 -16.27 9.74
CA TYR A 215 -10.84 -15.94 9.50
C TYR A 215 -9.92 -16.32 10.67
N VAL A 216 -10.25 -17.43 11.33
CA VAL A 216 -9.45 -18.07 12.36
C VAL A 216 -8.58 -19.11 11.67
N GLY A 217 -7.28 -18.90 11.79
CA GLY A 217 -6.27 -19.70 11.14
C GLY A 217 -5.19 -20.14 12.11
N HIS A 218 -3.98 -20.30 11.58
CA HIS A 218 -2.79 -20.50 12.39
C HIS A 218 -1.62 -19.66 11.94
N CYS A 219 -0.72 -19.37 12.89
CA CYS A 219 0.52 -18.68 12.66
C CYS A 219 1.53 -19.59 11.96
N CYS A 220 1.76 -19.31 10.69
CA CYS A 220 2.83 -19.90 9.89
C CYS A 220 4.04 -18.98 9.87
N LYS A 221 5.22 -19.57 10.05
CA LYS A 221 6.48 -18.83 9.98
C LYS A 221 6.66 -18.29 8.57
N LEU A 222 6.93 -17.00 8.47
CA LEU A 222 7.36 -16.36 7.24
C LEU A 222 8.86 -16.62 7.06
N LYS A 223 9.27 -16.87 5.81
CA LYS A 223 10.66 -17.14 5.47
C LYS A 223 11.19 -16.04 4.57
N CYS A 224 12.40 -15.57 4.87
CA CYS A 224 13.14 -14.73 3.95
C CYS A 224 13.61 -15.55 2.74
N PRO A 225 13.81 -14.92 1.58
CA PRO A 225 14.43 -15.56 0.43
C PRO A 225 15.84 -16.10 0.77
N TYR A 226 16.54 -15.40 1.67
CA TYR A 226 17.87 -15.75 2.16
C TYR A 226 17.92 -15.57 3.67
N GLY A 227 18.55 -16.52 4.37
CA GLY A 227 18.74 -16.46 5.81
C GLY A 227 17.46 -16.37 6.63
N GLU A 228 17.60 -15.93 7.87
CA GLU A 228 16.51 -15.70 8.81
C GLU A 228 16.21 -14.21 8.93
N ALA A 229 14.94 -13.86 9.13
CA ALA A 229 14.52 -12.48 9.30
C ALA A 229 15.04 -11.88 10.60
N ASP A 230 15.47 -10.62 10.58
CA ASP A 230 15.75 -9.85 11.81
C ASP A 230 14.44 -9.30 12.35
N LEU A 231 13.89 -9.96 13.37
CA LEU A 231 12.62 -9.59 14.00
C LEU A 231 12.76 -8.40 14.98
N MET A 232 13.98 -7.93 15.24
CA MET A 232 14.21 -6.72 16.06
C MET A 232 14.15 -5.44 15.23
N GLN A 233 14.12 -5.56 13.89
CA GLN A 233 14.02 -4.45 12.97
C GLN A 233 12.71 -4.50 12.18
N SER A 234 12.16 -3.33 11.86
CA SER A 234 10.91 -3.19 11.12
C SER A 234 11.12 -2.46 9.80
N CYS A 235 10.29 -2.85 8.84
CA CYS A 235 10.17 -2.27 7.51
C CYS A 235 9.04 -1.22 7.40
N ASP A 236 8.35 -0.95 8.50
CA ASP A 236 7.24 -0.01 8.53
C ASP A 236 7.75 1.43 8.43
N MET A 237 6.96 2.26 7.76
CA MET A 237 7.24 3.69 7.64
C MET A 237 7.05 4.37 9.01
N GLY A 238 7.99 5.25 9.39
CA GLY A 238 7.93 6.01 10.65
C GLY A 238 8.58 5.34 11.88
N VAL A 239 9.18 4.15 11.72
CA VAL A 239 9.94 3.49 12.78
C VAL A 239 11.22 4.27 13.10
N SER A 240 11.53 4.41 14.40
CA SER A 240 12.77 5.07 14.86
C SER A 240 14.01 4.49 14.20
N GLU A 241 15.02 5.32 13.95
CA GLU A 241 16.22 4.95 13.18
C GLU A 241 16.93 3.70 13.72
N LYS A 242 16.91 3.48 15.04
CA LYS A 242 17.48 2.30 15.70
C LYS A 242 16.80 0.98 15.35
N HIS A 243 15.48 1.02 15.09
CA HIS A 243 14.65 -0.15 14.82
C HIS A 243 14.27 -0.26 13.35
N ARG A 244 14.65 0.72 12.52
CA ARG A 244 14.44 0.67 11.07
C ARG A 244 15.34 -0.40 10.45
N CYS A 245 14.78 -1.17 9.53
CA CYS A 245 15.52 -2.17 8.77
C CYS A 245 16.73 -1.54 8.07
N ARG A 246 17.93 -2.04 8.40
CA ARG A 246 19.20 -1.45 7.97
C ARG A 246 19.46 -1.74 6.48
N PRO A 247 19.46 -0.73 5.60
CA PRO A 247 19.54 -0.94 4.15
C PRO A 247 20.91 -1.49 3.69
N LEU A 248 21.98 -1.35 4.48
CA LEU A 248 23.31 -1.86 4.13
C LEU A 248 23.42 -3.39 4.29
N THR A 249 22.68 -3.98 5.22
CA THR A 249 22.79 -5.40 5.55
C THR A 249 21.51 -6.18 5.27
N HIS A 250 20.38 -5.49 5.23
CA HIS A 250 19.05 -6.06 5.06
C HIS A 250 18.26 -5.28 4.00
N HIS A 251 17.19 -5.90 3.52
CA HIS A 251 16.19 -5.28 2.67
C HIS A 251 14.81 -5.65 3.20
N CYS A 252 13.83 -4.81 2.88
CA CYS A 252 12.45 -5.09 3.21
C CYS A 252 11.85 -6.02 2.17
N TYR A 253 11.59 -7.26 2.58
CA TYR A 253 10.91 -8.24 1.76
C TYR A 253 9.42 -8.23 2.10
N THR A 254 8.62 -7.70 1.19
CA THR A 254 7.17 -7.62 1.35
C THR A 254 6.51 -8.87 0.77
N VAL A 255 5.67 -9.52 1.56
CA VAL A 255 4.80 -10.60 1.10
C VAL A 255 3.38 -10.08 1.11
N SER A 256 2.68 -10.21 -0.01
CA SER A 256 1.29 -9.78 -0.17
C SER A 256 0.42 -10.87 -0.78
N GLU A 257 -0.80 -10.97 -0.28
CA GLU A 257 -1.90 -11.78 -0.81
C GLU A 257 -3.18 -10.91 -0.78
N PRO A 258 -4.25 -11.26 -1.52
CA PRO A 258 -5.52 -10.54 -1.42
C PRO A 258 -5.99 -10.45 0.04
N GLY A 259 -6.11 -9.24 0.57
CA GLY A 259 -6.52 -9.03 1.96
C GLY A 259 -5.43 -9.35 3.00
N TRP A 260 -4.14 -9.40 2.64
CA TRP A 260 -3.01 -9.46 3.58
C TRP A 260 -1.70 -8.88 3.00
N LYS A 261 -0.97 -8.08 3.80
CA LYS A 261 0.38 -7.59 3.48
C LYS A 261 1.24 -7.58 4.74
N THR A 262 2.49 -8.00 4.62
CA THR A 262 3.49 -7.87 5.69
C THR A 262 4.87 -7.64 5.08
N SER A 263 5.79 -7.10 5.86
CA SER A 263 7.19 -6.95 5.45
C SER A 263 8.13 -7.51 6.50
N LEU A 264 9.13 -8.26 6.03
CA LEU A 264 10.22 -8.78 6.86
C LEU A 264 11.51 -8.01 6.57
N CYS A 265 12.28 -7.72 7.63
CA CYS A 265 13.66 -7.26 7.47
C CYS A 265 14.56 -8.47 7.16
N CYS A 266 14.80 -8.71 5.87
CA CYS A 266 15.52 -9.88 5.40
C CYS A 266 16.97 -9.57 5.09
N PRO A 267 17.92 -10.44 5.45
CA PRO A 267 19.33 -10.20 5.15
C PRO A 267 19.52 -10.18 3.64
N LYS A 268 20.34 -9.24 3.18
CA LYS A 268 20.77 -9.26 1.78
C LYS A 268 21.75 -10.42 1.59
N PRO A 269 21.63 -11.20 0.50
CA PRO A 269 22.58 -12.26 0.19
C PRO A 269 23.99 -11.70 -0.06
N CYS A 270 24.07 -10.43 -0.51
CA CYS A 270 25.30 -9.71 -0.75
C CYS A 270 25.27 -8.29 -0.14
N ARG A 271 26.45 -7.72 0.13
CA ARG A 271 26.63 -6.40 0.74
C ARG A 271 27.56 -5.54 -0.10
N ASP A 272 27.56 -4.24 0.15
CA ASP A 272 28.53 -3.34 -0.48
C ASP A 272 29.98 -3.79 -0.18
N PRO A 273 30.88 -3.73 -1.16
CA PRO A 273 30.74 -3.11 -2.49
C PRO A 273 30.17 -4.03 -3.60
N THR A 274 29.76 -5.26 -3.28
CA THR A 274 29.25 -6.24 -4.25
C THR A 274 27.77 -6.58 -4.03
N PRO A 275 26.84 -5.60 -4.11
CA PRO A 275 25.45 -5.79 -3.68
C PRO A 275 24.60 -6.67 -4.61
N LEU A 276 25.09 -7.06 -5.78
CA LEU A 276 24.35 -7.84 -6.78
C LEU A 276 24.58 -9.34 -6.58
N TYR A 277 23.53 -10.10 -6.27
CA TYR A 277 23.59 -11.56 -6.16
C TYR A 277 23.08 -12.24 -7.45
N VAL A 278 23.98 -12.86 -8.19
CA VAL A 278 23.69 -13.58 -9.45
C VAL A 278 24.50 -14.86 -9.49
N ASN A 279 23.90 -15.97 -9.93
CA ASN A 279 24.56 -17.28 -10.05
C ASN A 279 25.32 -17.71 -8.78
N ASN A 280 24.71 -17.49 -7.62
CA ASN A 280 25.29 -17.84 -6.31
C ASN A 280 26.59 -17.08 -5.97
N GLN A 281 26.84 -15.93 -6.61
CA GLN A 281 28.01 -15.07 -6.40
C GLN A 281 27.58 -13.62 -6.14
N CYS A 282 28.40 -12.90 -5.36
CA CYS A 282 28.22 -11.47 -5.10
C CYS A 282 29.12 -10.65 -6.04
N LEU A 283 28.51 -9.76 -6.80
CA LEU A 283 29.14 -8.95 -7.84
C LEU A 283 28.92 -7.46 -7.58
N SER A 284 29.85 -6.64 -8.03
CA SER A 284 29.69 -5.18 -8.04
C SER A 284 28.69 -4.78 -9.12
N ILE A 285 27.92 -3.73 -8.82
CA ILE A 285 27.20 -2.97 -9.83
C ILE A 285 28.23 -2.09 -10.54
N GLY A 286 28.20 -2.07 -11.86
CA GLY A 286 29.01 -1.22 -12.72
C GLY A 286 28.16 -0.18 -13.41
N HIS A 287 28.67 1.03 -13.45
CA HIS A 287 28.20 2.14 -14.28
C HIS A 287 28.77 2.03 -15.70
N ARG A 288 28.40 2.95 -16.58
CA ARG A 288 28.94 2.98 -17.95
C ARG A 288 30.47 3.08 -17.89
N GLU A 289 31.16 2.22 -18.66
CA GLU A 289 32.62 2.04 -18.70
C GLU A 289 33.24 1.32 -17.49
N ASP A 290 32.45 0.89 -16.49
CA ASP A 290 32.98 0.09 -15.38
C ASP A 290 33.23 -1.38 -15.80
N PRO A 291 34.19 -2.08 -15.15
CA PRO A 291 34.43 -3.49 -15.37
C PRO A 291 33.22 -4.37 -15.04
N CYS A 292 32.96 -5.35 -15.89
CA CYS A 292 31.87 -6.31 -15.72
C CYS A 292 32.25 -7.70 -16.25
N GLN A 293 31.53 -8.69 -15.77
CA GLN A 293 31.56 -10.08 -16.24
C GLN A 293 30.21 -10.50 -16.81
N LEU A 294 29.12 -9.92 -16.29
CA LEU A 294 27.74 -10.24 -16.64
C LEU A 294 26.95 -8.97 -16.94
N HIS A 295 25.97 -9.07 -17.83
CA HIS A 295 25.13 -7.91 -18.20
C HIS A 295 24.38 -7.33 -17.00
N GLN A 296 23.97 -8.15 -16.03
CA GLN A 296 23.24 -7.70 -14.84
C GLN A 296 24.04 -6.72 -13.96
N GLN A 297 25.37 -6.74 -14.04
CA GLN A 297 26.21 -5.79 -13.31
C GLN A 297 26.01 -4.36 -13.83
N CYS A 298 25.66 -4.20 -15.10
CA CYS A 298 25.53 -2.89 -15.74
C CYS A 298 24.14 -2.29 -15.47
N GLU A 299 23.96 -1.71 -14.29
CA GLU A 299 22.69 -1.11 -13.82
C GLU A 299 21.47 -2.04 -14.01
N GLY A 300 21.63 -3.31 -13.63
CA GLY A 300 20.59 -4.33 -13.76
C GLY A 300 20.45 -4.92 -15.17
N GLY A 301 21.32 -4.54 -16.10
CA GLY A 301 21.32 -5.04 -17.48
C GLY A 301 20.13 -4.55 -18.29
N VAL A 302 19.53 -3.42 -17.91
CA VAL A 302 18.35 -2.85 -18.59
C VAL A 302 18.79 -1.96 -19.75
N ALA A 303 19.49 -0.87 -19.44
CA ALA A 303 20.00 0.11 -20.42
C ALA A 303 21.38 -0.24 -20.99
N MET A 304 22.11 -1.12 -20.31
CA MET A 304 23.50 -1.46 -20.63
C MET A 304 23.70 -2.97 -20.73
N ASN A 305 24.75 -3.35 -21.47
CA ASN A 305 25.26 -4.71 -21.53
C ASN A 305 26.76 -4.70 -21.23
N CYS A 306 27.22 -5.76 -20.57
CA CYS A 306 28.64 -6.07 -20.50
C CYS A 306 29.18 -6.49 -21.87
N VAL A 307 30.03 -5.65 -22.47
CA VAL A 307 30.64 -5.88 -23.78
C VAL A 307 32.16 -5.78 -23.62
N MET A 308 32.87 -6.85 -23.98
CA MET A 308 34.33 -6.95 -23.82
C MET A 308 34.83 -6.63 -22.39
N GLY A 309 34.04 -6.98 -21.38
CA GLY A 309 34.39 -6.77 -19.98
C GLY A 309 34.11 -5.37 -19.44
N LEU A 310 33.43 -4.51 -20.21
CA LEU A 310 33.04 -3.16 -19.79
C LEU A 310 31.54 -2.92 -20.01
N CYS A 311 30.91 -2.15 -19.13
CA CYS A 311 29.50 -1.78 -19.30
C CYS A 311 29.33 -0.75 -20.42
N GLN A 312 28.54 -1.09 -21.44
CA GLN A 312 28.27 -0.25 -22.59
C GLN A 312 26.76 -0.10 -22.82
N CYS A 313 26.34 1.04 -23.38
CA CYS A 313 24.93 1.27 -23.71
C CYS A 313 24.44 0.24 -24.72
N LYS A 314 23.21 -0.26 -24.51
CA LYS A 314 22.51 -1.05 -25.52
C LYS A 314 22.09 -0.19 -26.71
N ASP A 315 21.78 -0.83 -27.82
CA ASP A 315 21.16 -0.17 -28.98
C ASP A 315 19.87 0.55 -28.56
N GLY A 316 19.73 1.81 -29.01
CA GLY A 316 18.61 2.68 -28.63
C GLY A 316 18.80 3.43 -27.31
N PHE A 317 19.91 3.20 -26.62
CA PHE A 317 20.35 4.00 -25.48
C PHE A 317 21.61 4.79 -25.85
N HIS A 318 21.74 5.99 -25.29
CA HIS A 318 22.87 6.87 -25.52
C HIS A 318 23.58 7.20 -24.20
N PRO A 319 24.89 7.49 -24.22
CA PRO A 319 25.61 7.94 -23.04
C PRO A 319 24.97 9.18 -22.41
N SER A 320 24.70 9.12 -21.11
CA SER A 320 24.25 10.26 -20.31
C SER A 320 25.05 10.32 -19.01
N ASN A 321 25.25 11.53 -18.50
CA ASN A 321 25.83 11.75 -17.19
C ASN A 321 24.81 12.58 -16.40
N ASP A 322 24.02 11.92 -15.55
CA ASP A 322 22.93 12.55 -14.78
C ASP A 322 23.42 13.47 -13.63
N GLY A 323 24.72 13.76 -13.60
CA GLY A 323 25.40 14.52 -12.55
C GLY A 323 25.87 13.67 -11.36
N ARG A 324 25.53 12.38 -11.30
CA ARG A 324 25.95 11.48 -10.21
C ARG A 324 26.94 10.41 -10.70
N PHE A 325 26.67 9.76 -11.82
CA PHE A 325 27.56 8.76 -12.43
C PHE A 325 27.34 8.64 -13.95
N PRO A 326 28.32 8.12 -14.71
CA PRO A 326 28.14 7.80 -16.12
C PRO A 326 27.11 6.69 -16.32
N THR A 327 26.04 6.94 -17.07
CA THR A 327 24.95 5.98 -17.32
C THR A 327 24.52 6.02 -18.80
N CYS A 328 23.46 5.29 -19.14
CA CYS A 328 22.86 5.23 -20.46
C CYS A 328 21.37 5.55 -20.39
N GLU A 329 20.91 6.51 -21.17
CA GLU A 329 19.51 6.89 -21.23
C GLU A 329 18.87 6.48 -22.55
N LYS A 330 17.58 6.14 -22.51
CA LYS A 330 16.85 5.80 -23.72
C LYS A 330 16.57 7.04 -24.55
N SER A 331 16.96 7.03 -25.82
CA SER A 331 16.58 8.09 -26.76
C SER A 331 15.11 7.91 -27.15
N CYS A 332 14.28 8.90 -26.83
CA CYS A 332 12.87 8.92 -27.19
C CYS A 332 12.56 10.07 -28.15
N GLY A 333 11.47 9.96 -28.92
CA GLY A 333 11.04 11.04 -29.80
C GLY A 333 10.65 12.31 -29.03
N ILE A 334 10.55 13.44 -29.73
CA ILE A 334 10.20 14.76 -29.15
C ILE A 334 8.89 14.74 -28.34
N ASN A 335 7.94 13.88 -28.73
CA ASN A 335 6.64 13.73 -28.07
C ASN A 335 6.57 12.56 -27.08
N GLU A 336 7.72 12.01 -26.71
CA GLU A 336 7.84 10.84 -25.85
C GLU A 336 8.74 11.15 -24.65
N VAL A 337 8.65 10.30 -23.64
CA VAL A 337 9.45 10.37 -22.43
C VAL A 337 9.99 8.98 -22.11
N ALA A 338 11.27 8.93 -21.72
CA ALA A 338 11.91 7.70 -21.29
C ALA A 338 11.38 7.29 -19.90
N VAL A 339 10.79 6.10 -19.83
CA VAL A 339 10.34 5.47 -18.59
C VAL A 339 10.98 4.09 -18.54
N MET A 340 12.02 3.96 -17.72
CA MET A 340 12.87 2.76 -17.66
C MET A 340 13.43 2.40 -19.05
N ASP A 341 12.97 1.29 -19.64
CA ASP A 341 13.40 0.75 -20.93
C ASP A 341 12.46 1.11 -22.09
N LYS A 342 11.42 1.93 -21.87
CA LYS A 342 10.41 2.25 -22.88
C LYS A 342 10.28 3.74 -23.12
N CYS A 343 9.97 4.07 -24.37
CA CYS A 343 9.51 5.41 -24.72
C CYS A 343 7.99 5.43 -24.61
N MET A 344 7.50 6.24 -23.69
CA MET A 344 6.08 6.43 -23.46
C MET A 344 5.68 7.77 -24.06
N ARG A 345 4.56 7.81 -24.77
CA ARG A 345 4.04 9.07 -25.31
C ARG A 345 3.76 10.05 -24.17
N ARG A 346 4.17 11.31 -24.34
CA ARG A 346 3.70 12.42 -23.50
C ARG A 346 2.20 12.61 -23.74
N VAL A 347 1.48 12.88 -22.68
CA VAL A 347 0.02 13.01 -22.72
C VAL A 347 -0.40 14.35 -22.14
N GLN A 348 -1.57 14.83 -22.51
CA GLN A 348 -2.14 16.07 -22.02
C GLN A 348 -2.92 15.84 -20.73
N LEU A 349 -3.33 16.92 -20.07
CA LEU A 349 -4.26 16.84 -18.94
C LEU A 349 -5.56 16.14 -19.38
N GLY A 350 -6.08 15.27 -18.51
CA GLY A 350 -7.25 14.43 -18.76
C GLY A 350 -7.00 13.19 -19.63
N GLU A 351 -5.83 13.08 -20.28
CA GLU A 351 -5.49 11.90 -21.06
C GLU A 351 -4.95 10.76 -20.18
N ARG A 352 -5.07 9.52 -20.69
CA ARG A 352 -4.61 8.33 -19.97
C ARG A 352 -3.09 8.30 -19.84
N CYS A 353 -2.61 7.91 -18.67
CA CYS A 353 -1.19 7.81 -18.35
C CYS A 353 -0.89 6.54 -17.55
N VAL A 354 0.38 6.16 -17.54
CA VAL A 354 0.91 5.05 -16.73
C VAL A 354 1.86 5.56 -15.66
N THR A 355 2.58 6.66 -15.94
CA THR A 355 3.49 7.31 -15.00
C THR A 355 3.41 8.83 -15.10
N SER A 356 3.67 9.51 -13.99
CA SER A 356 3.67 10.98 -13.91
C SER A 356 4.67 11.64 -14.86
N LYS A 357 5.72 10.92 -15.30
CA LYS A 357 6.67 11.43 -16.32
C LYS A 357 6.00 11.75 -17.67
N GLN A 358 4.86 11.12 -17.99
CA GLN A 358 4.12 11.37 -19.22
C GLN A 358 3.31 12.67 -19.17
N CYS A 359 3.05 13.17 -17.97
CA CYS A 359 2.18 14.33 -17.74
C CYS A 359 2.94 15.65 -17.96
N PRO A 360 2.23 16.75 -18.29
CA PRO A 360 2.83 18.08 -18.40
C PRO A 360 3.31 18.61 -17.03
N ASN A 361 4.02 19.73 -17.03
CA ASN A 361 4.53 20.34 -15.80
C ASN A 361 3.40 20.65 -14.81
N PHE A 362 3.69 20.48 -13.52
CA PHE A 362 2.75 20.66 -12.41
C PHE A 362 1.52 19.76 -12.48
N SER A 363 1.67 18.57 -13.06
CA SER A 363 0.65 17.52 -13.10
C SER A 363 1.25 16.14 -12.85
N GLU A 364 0.42 15.21 -12.41
CA GLU A 364 0.82 13.84 -12.12
C GLU A 364 -0.19 12.82 -12.68
N CYS A 365 0.26 11.58 -12.80
CA CYS A 365 -0.60 10.51 -13.28
C CYS A 365 -1.43 9.95 -12.14
N ARG A 366 -2.67 10.41 -12.01
CA ARG A 366 -3.60 10.03 -10.96
C ARG A 366 -4.76 9.21 -11.52
N PHE A 367 -4.99 8.04 -10.94
CA PHE A 367 -5.99 7.06 -11.43
C PHE A 367 -5.87 6.74 -12.92
N GLY A 368 -4.64 6.73 -13.44
CA GLY A 368 -4.38 6.47 -14.85
C GLY A 368 -4.76 7.62 -15.78
N THR A 369 -4.95 8.84 -15.28
CA THR A 369 -5.12 10.06 -16.08
C THR A 369 -4.23 11.20 -15.58
N CYS A 370 -3.71 12.05 -16.48
CA CYS A 370 -2.88 13.18 -16.05
C CYS A 370 -3.75 14.29 -15.48
N GLN A 371 -3.51 14.66 -14.23
CA GLN A 371 -4.27 15.67 -13.49
C GLN A 371 -3.32 16.65 -12.81
N CYS A 372 -3.74 17.91 -12.64
CA CYS A 372 -2.91 18.91 -11.96
C CYS A 372 -2.55 18.48 -10.54
N LEU A 373 -1.32 18.80 -10.13
CA LEU A 373 -0.91 18.65 -8.74
C LEU A 373 -1.83 19.50 -7.84
N CYS A 374 -2.07 19.01 -6.61
CA CYS A 374 -2.90 19.74 -5.66
C CYS A 374 -2.39 21.17 -5.43
N GLY A 375 -3.30 22.15 -5.45
CA GLY A 375 -2.97 23.57 -5.40
C GLY A 375 -2.79 24.23 -6.77
N TYR A 376 -2.68 23.48 -7.87
CA TYR A 376 -2.66 24.02 -9.24
C TYR A 376 -4.02 23.81 -9.92
N LYS A 377 -4.47 24.79 -10.71
CA LYS A 377 -5.72 24.71 -11.47
C LYS A 377 -5.43 24.62 -12.96
N GLN A 378 -6.31 23.93 -13.69
CA GLN A 378 -6.25 23.94 -15.14
C GLN A 378 -6.68 25.32 -15.64
N ASP A 379 -5.75 26.03 -16.27
CA ASP A 379 -6.08 27.30 -16.92
C ASP A 379 -6.76 27.01 -18.26
N SER A 380 -7.95 27.59 -18.46
CA SER A 380 -8.73 27.44 -19.70
C SER A 380 -8.39 28.50 -20.74
N LEU A 381 -7.64 29.55 -20.37
CA LEU A 381 -7.33 30.70 -21.24
C LEU A 381 -6.05 30.54 -22.06
N ILE A 382 -5.04 29.78 -21.59
CA ILE A 382 -3.72 29.65 -22.24
C ILE A 382 -3.41 28.19 -22.68
N GLY A 383 -4.44 27.35 -22.73
CA GLY A 383 -4.33 25.93 -23.08
C GLY A 383 -4.14 25.03 -21.85
N SER A 384 -4.33 23.73 -22.03
CA SER A 384 -4.39 22.68 -20.99
C SER A 384 -3.10 22.55 -20.15
N ARG A 385 -2.81 23.54 -19.32
CA ARG A 385 -1.68 23.61 -18.39
C ARG A 385 -2.17 23.86 -16.97
N CYS A 386 -1.40 23.39 -16.01
CA CYS A 386 -1.66 23.59 -14.60
C CYS A 386 -0.95 24.87 -14.13
N THR A 387 -1.71 25.82 -13.59
CA THR A 387 -1.21 27.10 -13.09
C THR A 387 -1.49 27.25 -11.60
N ASN A 388 -0.62 27.96 -10.89
CA ASN A 388 -0.85 28.27 -9.49
C ASN A 388 -1.92 29.39 -9.39
N PRO A 389 -3.07 29.17 -8.73
CA PRO A 389 -4.10 30.19 -8.56
C PRO A 389 -3.63 31.42 -7.75
N ASP A 390 -2.57 31.29 -6.95
CA ASP A 390 -1.96 32.41 -6.20
C ASP A 390 -0.88 33.16 -7.02
N ASP A 391 -0.46 32.63 -8.18
CA ASP A 391 0.41 33.29 -9.17
C ASP A 391 -0.06 32.95 -10.60
N PRO A 392 -1.16 33.60 -11.06
CA PRO A 392 -1.85 33.25 -12.31
C PRO A 392 -1.02 33.53 -13.57
N PHE A 393 0.10 34.28 -13.46
CA PHE A 393 0.99 34.57 -14.59
C PHE A 393 2.26 33.71 -14.60
N SER A 394 2.52 32.91 -13.56
CA SER A 394 3.69 32.02 -13.49
C SER A 394 5.01 32.73 -13.82
N LEU A 395 5.17 34.00 -13.43
CA LEU A 395 6.35 34.80 -13.78
C LEU A 395 7.64 34.17 -13.21
N ASN A 396 7.57 33.51 -12.06
CA ASN A 396 8.68 32.77 -11.45
C ASN A 396 8.98 31.43 -12.15
N ALA A 397 7.98 30.78 -12.76
CA ALA A 397 8.17 29.55 -13.53
C ALA A 397 8.75 29.81 -14.92
N ILE A 398 8.48 30.97 -15.52
CA ILE A 398 9.10 31.42 -16.78
C ILE A 398 10.59 31.74 -16.54
N LEU A 399 10.94 32.42 -15.44
CA LEU A 399 12.33 32.73 -15.11
C LEU A 399 13.18 31.46 -14.88
N THR A 400 12.65 30.46 -14.18
CA THR A 400 13.36 29.18 -13.95
C THR A 400 13.42 28.29 -15.19
N GLY A 401 12.40 28.33 -16.06
CA GLY A 401 12.43 27.65 -17.37
C GLY A 401 13.41 28.29 -18.36
N VAL A 402 13.57 29.62 -18.34
CA VAL A 402 14.56 30.33 -19.17
C VAL A 402 15.99 30.09 -18.67
N GLU A 403 16.23 29.95 -17.36
CA GLU A 403 17.53 29.53 -16.84
C GLU A 403 17.92 28.11 -17.26
N GLN A 404 16.97 27.18 -17.39
CA GLN A 404 17.25 25.82 -17.87
C GLN A 404 17.49 25.73 -19.39
N VAL A 405 16.96 26.66 -20.18
CA VAL A 405 17.12 26.67 -21.65
C VAL A 405 18.28 27.57 -22.10
N PHE A 406 18.62 28.63 -21.33
CA PHE A 406 19.66 29.60 -21.67
C PHE A 406 20.84 29.67 -20.70
N GLY A 407 20.91 28.77 -19.70
CA GLY A 407 22.04 28.60 -18.77
C GLY A 407 23.32 28.04 -19.42
N GLY A 408 23.65 28.47 -20.64
CA GLY A 408 24.94 28.28 -21.25
C GLY A 408 25.94 29.29 -20.69
N LYS A 409 26.82 28.82 -19.80
CA LYS A 409 28.14 29.40 -19.46
C LYS A 409 28.26 30.93 -19.53
N THR A 410 28.00 31.60 -18.41
CA THR A 410 28.76 32.81 -18.07
C THR A 410 29.91 32.43 -17.15
N ARG A 411 31.05 32.13 -17.79
CA ARG A 411 32.38 32.33 -17.18
C ARG A 411 32.48 33.80 -16.78
N ASN A 412 33.00 34.09 -15.59
CA ASN A 412 33.61 35.37 -15.26
C ASN A 412 34.30 35.27 -13.88
N PRO A 413 35.30 36.11 -13.64
CA PRO A 413 36.65 36.11 -14.19
C PRO A 413 37.67 35.42 -13.28
#